data_AF-A0A3E2N4M1-F1
#
_entry.id   AF-A0A3E2N4M1-F1
#
_cell.length_a   1.000
_cell.length_b   1.000
_cell.length_c   1.000
_cell.angle_alpha   90.00
_cell.angle_beta   90.00
_cell.angle_gamma   90.00
#
_symmetry.space_group_name_H-M   'P 1'
#
loop_
_entity.id
_entity.type
_entity.pdbx_description
1 polymer ?
#
loop_
_entity_poly.entity_id
_entity_poly.type
_entity_poly.pdbx_seq_one_letter_code
_entity_poly.pdbx_strand_id
1 'polypeptide(L)'
;MFAKVGDVLNYQEVYNKLSDDLVNALNNFFSSLKLTKSFRARVTQKLSNKKYKVYYKKREYSVWSDFILEVDDMVWVCVPNGDWDSLYVQTSKNVGNKINTMKNYEFKEDGIYLNGIKIT
;
A
#
# COMPACT_ATOMS: atom_id res chain seq x y z
N MET A 1 -43.69 -8.69 56.64
CA MET A 1 -43.21 -9.45 55.46
C MET A 1 -43.05 -8.43 54.34
N PHE A 2 -41.86 -7.90 54.11
CA PHE A 2 -41.63 -6.88 53.08
C PHE A 2 -41.10 -7.54 51.82
N ALA A 3 -41.87 -7.47 50.73
CA ALA A 3 -41.46 -7.95 49.42
C ALA A 3 -40.35 -7.06 48.84
N LYS A 4 -39.36 -7.69 48.22
CA LYS A 4 -38.14 -7.09 47.64
C LYS A 4 -38.51 -5.99 46.63
N VAL A 5 -37.88 -4.83 46.80
CA VAL A 5 -37.80 -3.77 45.79
C VAL A 5 -37.15 -4.38 44.55
N GLY A 6 -37.86 -4.41 43.43
CA GLY A 6 -37.29 -4.82 42.15
C GLY A 6 -36.12 -3.90 41.81
N ASP A 7 -34.97 -4.48 41.46
CA ASP A 7 -33.78 -3.75 41.08
C ASP A 7 -34.13 -2.76 39.97
N VAL A 8 -34.06 -1.46 40.28
CA VAL A 8 -34.23 -0.39 39.30
C VAL A 8 -33.07 -0.53 38.33
N LEU A 9 -33.35 -0.95 37.10
CA LEU A 9 -32.38 -1.06 36.02
C LEU A 9 -31.59 0.25 35.93
N ASN A 10 -30.30 0.18 36.27
CA ASN A 10 -29.42 1.32 36.16
C ASN A 10 -29.11 1.56 34.67
N TYR A 11 -29.97 2.35 34.02
CA TYR A 11 -29.84 2.66 32.60
C TYR A 11 -28.46 3.25 32.26
N GLN A 12 -27.82 3.95 33.18
CA GLN A 12 -26.48 4.50 32.98
C GLN A 12 -25.42 3.39 32.89
N GLU A 13 -25.52 2.34 33.70
CA GLU A 13 -24.67 1.14 33.57
C GLU A 13 -24.93 0.40 32.26
N VAL A 14 -26.19 0.29 31.84
CA VAL A 14 -26.55 -0.34 30.56
C VAL A 14 -25.95 0.43 29.37
N TYR A 15 -26.03 1.76 29.38
CA TYR A 15 -25.43 2.60 28.33
C TYR A 15 -23.90 2.52 28.32
N ASN A 16 -23.27 2.55 29.50
CA ASN A 16 -21.81 2.44 29.60
C ASN A 16 -21.33 1.09 29.06
N LYS A 17 -22.00 -0.01 29.47
CA LYS A 17 -21.65 -1.35 28.98
C LYS A 17 -21.84 -1.50 27.47
N LEU A 18 -22.95 -0.99 26.93
CA LEU A 18 -23.18 -0.98 25.49
C LEU A 18 -22.10 -0.18 24.75
N SER A 19 -21.71 0.99 25.27
CA SER A 19 -20.66 1.83 24.68
C SER A 19 -19.31 1.09 24.69
N ASP A 20 -18.96 0.45 25.80
CA ASP A 20 -17.71 -0.31 25.92
C ASP A 20 -17.69 -1.50 24.97
N ASP A 21 -18.79 -2.25 24.86
CA ASP A 21 -18.92 -3.37 23.95
C ASP A 21 -18.79 -2.94 22.47
N LEU A 22 -19.36 -1.79 22.11
CA LEU A 22 -19.22 -1.21 20.76
C LEU A 22 -17.77 -0.78 20.48
N VAL A 23 -17.13 -0.09 21.42
CA VAL A 23 -15.72 0.32 21.28
C VAL A 23 -14.82 -0.91 21.15
N ASN A 24 -15.06 -1.94 21.96
CA ASN A 24 -14.30 -3.20 21.89
C ASN A 24 -14.53 -3.93 20.56
N ALA A 25 -15.79 -4.02 20.09
CA ALA A 25 -16.11 -4.63 18.80
C ALA A 25 -15.44 -3.88 17.63
N LEU A 26 -15.47 -2.54 17.65
CA LEU A 26 -14.80 -1.73 16.64
C LEU A 26 -13.29 -1.89 16.69
N ASN A 27 -12.67 -1.85 17.87
CA ASN A 27 -11.24 -2.06 18.02
C ASN A 27 -10.81 -3.44 17.54
N ASN A 28 -11.57 -4.48 17.87
CA ASN A 28 -11.32 -5.84 17.38
C ASN A 28 -11.43 -5.90 15.86
N PHE A 29 -12.47 -5.32 15.27
CA PHE A 29 -12.64 -5.23 13.83
C PHE A 29 -11.46 -4.50 13.16
N PHE A 30 -11.13 -3.28 13.59
CA PHE A 30 -10.01 -2.51 13.02
C PHE A 30 -8.66 -3.20 13.22
N SER A 31 -8.43 -3.87 14.35
CA SER A 31 -7.20 -4.63 14.58
C SER A 31 -7.07 -5.84 13.66
N SER A 32 -8.21 -6.43 13.25
CA SER A 32 -8.24 -7.54 12.29
C SER A 32 -8.05 -7.08 10.84
N LEU A 33 -8.25 -5.79 10.54
CA LEU A 33 -8.12 -5.27 9.19
C LEU A 33 -6.64 -5.26 8.77
N LYS A 34 -6.32 -6.18 7.88
CA LYS A 34 -5.07 -6.19 7.12
C LYS A 34 -5.09 -5.10 6.06
N LEU A 35 -4.93 -3.85 6.47
CA LEU A 35 -4.94 -2.71 5.56
C LEU A 35 -3.64 -2.64 4.77
N THR A 36 -3.77 -2.52 3.45
CA THR A 36 -2.63 -2.20 2.58
C THR A 36 -2.14 -0.79 2.91
N LYS A 37 -0.86 -0.69 3.26
CA LYS A 37 -0.20 0.61 3.51
C LYS A 37 0.70 0.93 2.33
N SER A 38 0.85 2.20 2.00
CA SER A 38 1.85 2.63 1.02
C SER A 38 2.77 3.69 1.63
N PHE A 39 4.03 3.65 1.25
CA PHE A 39 5.03 4.62 1.70
C PHE A 39 6.06 4.91 0.61
N ARG A 40 6.74 6.04 0.74
CA ARG A 40 7.77 6.47 -0.19
C ARG A 40 9.15 6.11 0.35
N ALA A 41 9.98 5.47 -0.47
CA ALA A 41 11.30 5.00 -0.08
C ALA A 41 12.34 5.26 -1.17
N ARG A 42 13.61 5.31 -0.77
CA ARG A 42 14.76 5.46 -1.69
C ARG A 42 15.37 4.09 -1.95
N VAL A 43 15.60 3.72 -3.20
CA VAL A 43 16.34 2.51 -3.56
C VAL A 43 17.80 2.67 -3.14
N THR A 44 18.32 1.73 -2.36
CA THR A 44 19.72 1.75 -1.89
C THR A 44 20.60 0.73 -2.60
N GLN A 45 20.00 -0.37 -3.06
CA GLN A 45 20.75 -1.45 -3.70
C GLN A 45 19.86 -2.28 -4.61
N LYS A 46 20.40 -2.75 -5.73
CA LYS A 46 19.81 -3.81 -6.54
C LYS A 46 20.33 -5.17 -6.04
N LEU A 47 19.42 -6.07 -5.67
CA LEU A 47 19.77 -7.43 -5.21
C LEU A 47 19.66 -8.45 -6.34
N SER A 48 18.64 -8.32 -7.19
CA SER A 48 18.43 -9.14 -8.39
C SER A 48 17.64 -8.37 -9.44
N ASN A 49 17.27 -9.01 -10.55
CA ASN A 49 16.47 -8.36 -11.61
C ASN A 49 15.11 -7.84 -11.13
N LYS A 50 14.52 -8.47 -10.11
CA LYS A 50 13.20 -8.09 -9.59
C LYS A 50 13.19 -7.73 -8.11
N LYS A 51 14.35 -7.74 -7.44
CA LYS A 51 14.44 -7.52 -5.99
C LYS A 51 15.44 -6.43 -5.68
N TYR A 52 15.03 -5.48 -4.84
CA TYR A 52 15.80 -4.29 -4.49
C TYR A 52 15.77 -4.08 -2.98
N LYS A 53 16.76 -3.37 -2.45
CA LYS A 53 16.68 -2.78 -1.12
C LYS A 53 16.21 -1.35 -1.21
N VAL A 54 15.35 -0.97 -0.28
CA VAL A 54 14.90 0.42 -0.10
C VAL A 54 15.11 0.85 1.35
N TYR A 55 15.39 2.13 1.53
CA TYR A 55 15.53 2.75 2.83
C TYR A 55 14.30 3.57 3.18
N TYR A 56 13.71 3.27 4.34
CA TYR A 56 12.56 3.97 4.89
C TYR A 56 12.66 4.02 6.41
N LYS A 57 12.48 5.21 7.00
CA LYS A 57 12.50 5.44 8.47
C LYS A 57 13.67 4.74 9.21
N LYS A 58 14.91 4.94 8.74
CA LYS A 58 16.12 4.37 9.36
C LYS A 58 16.24 2.85 9.30
N ARG A 59 15.47 2.19 8.43
CA ARG A 59 15.57 0.75 8.18
C ARG A 59 15.65 0.46 6.69
N GLU A 60 16.32 -0.62 6.35
CA GLU A 60 16.30 -1.17 5.00
C GLU A 60 15.26 -2.28 4.91
N TYR A 61 14.58 -2.32 3.77
CA TYR A 61 13.60 -3.34 3.44
C TYR A 61 13.91 -3.93 2.07
N SER A 62 13.62 -5.23 1.91
CA SER A 62 13.65 -5.86 0.59
C SER A 62 12.29 -5.71 -0.08
N VAL A 63 12.28 -5.28 -1.33
CA VAL A 63 11.05 -5.07 -2.11
C VAL A 63 11.15 -5.75 -3.45
N TRP A 64 10.01 -6.23 -3.94
CA TRP A 64 9.86 -6.72 -5.31
C TRP A 64 9.45 -5.59 -6.25
N SER A 65 9.89 -5.65 -7.49
CA SER A 65 9.47 -4.70 -8.53
C SER A 65 9.55 -5.35 -9.90
N ASP A 66 8.54 -5.09 -10.74
CA ASP A 66 8.61 -5.36 -12.18
C ASP A 66 9.22 -4.18 -12.97
N PHE A 67 9.55 -3.08 -12.29
CA PHE A 67 10.29 -1.96 -12.87
C PHE A 67 11.80 -2.20 -12.77
N ILE A 68 12.52 -1.69 -13.76
CA ILE A 68 13.97 -1.53 -13.68
C ILE A 68 14.21 -0.25 -12.88
N LEU A 69 14.84 -0.40 -11.71
CA LEU A 69 15.11 0.69 -10.79
C LEU A 69 16.61 0.90 -10.64
N GLU A 70 17.00 2.16 -10.45
CA GLU A 70 18.38 2.58 -10.19
C GLU A 70 18.55 2.91 -8.71
N VAL A 71 19.79 2.89 -8.23
CA VAL A 71 20.11 3.38 -6.89
C VAL A 71 19.76 4.87 -6.83
N ASP A 72 19.25 5.31 -5.68
CA ASP A 72 18.70 6.64 -5.42
C ASP A 72 17.32 6.95 -6.02
N ASP A 73 16.72 6.02 -6.77
CA ASP A 73 15.33 6.17 -7.22
C ASP A 73 14.37 6.31 -6.03
N MET A 74 13.46 7.28 -6.13
CA MET A 74 12.36 7.43 -5.18
C MET A 74 11.13 6.69 -5.69
N VAL A 75 10.69 5.68 -4.94
CA VAL A 75 9.60 4.78 -5.31
C VAL A 75 8.48 4.79 -4.28
N TRP A 76 7.27 4.48 -4.71
CA TRP A 76 6.16 4.15 -3.83
C TRP A 76 6.08 2.63 -3.65
N VAL A 77 6.17 2.20 -2.39
CA VAL A 77 6.13 0.80 -1.98
C VAL A 77 4.82 0.55 -1.26
N CYS A 78 4.16 -0.58 -1.53
CA CYS A 78 3.05 -1.07 -0.73
C CYS A 78 3.45 -2.22 0.18
N VAL A 79 2.75 -2.27 1.32
CA VAL A 79 2.71 -3.34 2.31
C VAL A 79 1.36 -4.04 2.12
N PRO A 80 1.24 -5.02 1.21
CA PRO A 80 -0.03 -5.65 0.91
C PRO A 80 -0.55 -6.33 2.18
N ASN A 81 -1.79 -6.05 2.57
CA ASN A 81 -2.41 -6.67 3.75
C ASN A 81 -1.59 -6.49 5.05
N GLY A 82 -0.77 -5.43 5.14
CA GLY A 82 0.11 -5.20 6.28
C GLY A 82 1.28 -6.18 6.40
N ASP A 83 1.51 -7.04 5.40
CA ASP A 83 2.62 -7.97 5.32
C ASP A 83 3.92 -7.25 4.91
N TRP A 84 4.85 -7.13 5.85
CA TRP A 84 6.15 -6.49 5.65
C TRP A 84 7.19 -7.39 4.99
N ASP A 85 6.91 -8.69 4.82
CA ASP A 85 7.79 -9.63 4.12
C ASP A 85 7.49 -9.67 2.61
N SER A 86 6.31 -9.17 2.21
CA SER A 86 5.81 -9.18 0.82
C SER A 86 5.72 -7.79 0.19
N LEU A 87 6.69 -6.92 0.48
CA LEU A 87 6.70 -5.54 -0.04
C LEU A 87 6.87 -5.48 -1.55
N TYR A 88 6.13 -4.58 -2.21
CA TYR A 88 6.14 -4.43 -3.66
C TYR A 88 6.13 -2.95 -4.11
N VAL A 89 6.85 -2.63 -5.17
CA VAL A 89 6.92 -1.28 -5.75
C VAL A 89 5.70 -1.02 -6.63
N GLN A 90 4.82 -0.11 -6.22
CA GLN A 90 3.63 0.27 -6.99
C GLN A 90 3.95 1.22 -8.14
N THR A 91 4.76 2.25 -7.88
CA THR A 91 5.11 3.25 -8.90
C THR A 91 6.53 3.77 -8.70
N SER A 92 7.17 4.13 -9.81
CA SER A 92 8.42 4.87 -9.84
C SER A 92 8.29 6.07 -10.79
N LYS A 93 9.05 7.14 -10.53
CA LYS A 93 9.09 8.29 -11.45
C LYS A 93 9.56 7.91 -12.87
N ASN A 94 10.37 6.86 -12.97
CA ASN A 94 10.97 6.42 -14.23
C ASN A 94 9.94 5.86 -15.23
N VAL A 95 8.83 5.28 -14.75
CA VAL A 95 7.75 4.81 -15.64
C VAL A 95 7.09 5.97 -16.37
N GLY A 96 6.75 7.04 -15.66
CA GLY A 96 6.15 8.24 -16.26
C GLY A 96 7.07 8.88 -17.29
N ASN A 97 8.38 8.96 -16.97
CA ASN A 97 9.38 9.47 -17.91
C ASN A 97 9.51 8.60 -19.16
N LYS A 98 9.52 7.26 -19.01
CA LYS A 98 9.62 6.34 -20.15
C LYS A 98 8.39 6.38 -21.05
N ILE A 99 7.18 6.45 -20.48
CA ILE A 99 5.95 6.65 -21.27
C ILE A 99 6.01 7.99 -22.03
N ASN A 100 6.53 9.05 -21.40
CA ASN A 100 6.71 10.33 -22.07
C ASN A 100 7.69 10.25 -23.26
N THR A 101 8.77 9.46 -23.17
CA THR A 101 9.68 9.24 -24.31
C THR A 101 9.03 8.50 -25.48
N MET A 102 7.91 7.79 -25.24
CA MET A 102 7.20 7.04 -26.27
C MET A 102 6.12 7.85 -27.00
N LYS A 103 5.91 9.12 -26.66
CA LYS A 103 4.86 9.96 -27.28
C LYS A 103 5.02 10.18 -28.78
N ASN A 104 6.24 10.00 -29.29
CA ASN A 104 6.55 10.15 -30.71
C ASN A 104 6.39 8.84 -31.51
N TYR A 105 5.99 7.75 -30.84
CA TYR A 105 5.72 6.48 -31.49
C TYR A 105 4.24 6.36 -31.86
N GLU A 106 3.95 5.95 -33.08
CA GLU A 106 2.61 5.58 -33.52
C GLU A 106 2.60 4.09 -33.91
N PHE A 107 1.59 3.36 -33.44
CA PHE A 107 1.38 1.95 -33.77
C PHE A 107 0.18 1.85 -34.72
N LYS A 108 0.40 1.37 -35.94
CA LYS A 108 -0.63 1.18 -36.98
C LYS A 108 -0.67 -0.27 -37.42
N GLU A 109 -1.72 -0.67 -38.14
CA GLU A 109 -1.85 -2.04 -38.68
C GLU A 109 -0.65 -2.44 -39.56
N ASP A 110 -0.06 -1.49 -40.26
CA ASP A 110 1.01 -1.74 -41.21
C ASP A 110 2.42 -1.63 -40.59
N GLY A 111 2.57 -1.18 -39.33
CA GLY A 111 3.86 -1.12 -38.65
C GLY A 111 3.98 -0.06 -37.54
N ILE A 112 5.21 0.13 -37.08
CA ILE A 112 5.58 1.09 -36.04
C ILE A 112 6.23 2.33 -36.67
N TYR A 113 5.83 3.51 -36.21
CA TYR A 113 6.31 4.80 -36.70
C TYR A 113 6.99 5.58 -35.57
N LEU A 114 8.05 6.32 -35.88
CA LEU A 114 8.72 7.29 -35.00
C LEU A 114 8.73 8.64 -35.70
N ASN A 115 8.11 9.66 -35.10
CA ASN A 115 7.94 10.99 -35.72
C ASN A 115 7.35 10.92 -37.14
N GLY A 116 6.36 10.03 -37.36
CA GLY A 116 5.73 9.81 -38.67
C GLY A 116 6.55 8.99 -39.67
N ILE A 117 7.76 8.53 -39.33
CA ILE A 117 8.60 7.69 -40.19
C ILE A 117 8.46 6.22 -39.76
N LYS A 118 8.15 5.32 -40.70
CA LYS A 118 8.04 3.87 -40.45
C LYS A 118 9.41 3.26 -40.15
N ILE A 119 9.52 2.49 -39.06
CA ILE A 119 10.78 1.90 -38.58
C ILE A 119 10.81 0.36 -38.56
N THR A 120 9.72 -0.28 -38.99
CA THR A 120 9.57 -1.74 -39.11
C THR A 120 9.01 -2.10 -40.47
#